data_AF-A0A257W5U8-F1
#
_entry.id   AF-A0A257W5U8-F1
#
_cell.length_a   1.000
_cell.length_b   1.000
_cell.length_c   1.000
_cell.angle_alpha   90.00
_cell.angle_beta   90.00
_cell.angle_gamma   90.00
#
_symmetry.space_group_name_H-M   'P 1'
#
loop_
_entity.id
_entity.type
_entity.pdbx_description
1 polymer ?
#
loop_
_entity_poly.entity_id
_entity_poly.type
_entity_poly.pdbx_seq_one_letter_code
_entity_poly.pdbx_strand_id
1 'polypeptide(L)'
;MFELKKYSATANTNETNFLSFCAKNEPEANGTGCEGSLMPYDLPCSCSKPQLTIHYKSYVDSLATLCKSNISDTSVNPYRWGILGNWRMDRAYTYYHDRTESDASVTSTNIRSEGVLKSFLPYWSFGDSVLTPTTDTSRWVWNSAMSMYNRKGFEIENYDPLGRYNSGLYGYNQTLPIAVAQNSKQQEILYDGFEDYTYETNDCVECPSPRRADFVTGQTGVSLFSTESHSGRYSLRVTSGNESELSFPLVALATDTLKQQISAQVDSTPIYIDKVVGTGTGLSAEYYGRRKIGSSCHDYWTVTQVDPVIDFVWGNNPPIPSICSQNEDKVFLSYTVTWRGFIQPRYSEYYRFGGYVSGGSAGVKVKNGTDSILVITGGGYESNPIYLEAGKLYPIVVRFERAVGKRNPAIELWWKSNINQQQEIIPQQLLYPETMTT
;
A
#
# COMPACT_ATOMS: atom_id res chain seq x y z
N MET A 1 36.70 -24.53 5.21
CA MET A 1 35.24 -24.47 5.47
C MET A 1 35.08 -23.57 6.69
N PHE A 2 34.64 -22.32 6.50
CA PHE A 2 34.42 -21.39 7.59
C PHE A 2 32.99 -21.59 8.09
N GLU A 3 32.83 -22.03 9.34
CA GLU A 3 31.53 -22.14 9.99
C GLU A 3 31.35 -20.91 10.89
N LEU A 4 30.45 -20.00 10.49
CA LEU A 4 30.05 -18.85 11.29
C LEU A 4 28.89 -19.27 12.19
N LYS A 5 29.11 -19.33 13.51
CA LYS A 5 28.05 -19.57 14.50
C LYS A 5 27.42 -18.23 14.90
N LYS A 6 26.11 -18.10 14.68
CA LYS A 6 25.29 -16.97 15.14
C LYS A 6 25.38 -16.84 16.67
N TYR A 7 25.95 -15.74 17.15
CA TYR A 7 26.03 -15.45 18.59
C TYR A 7 24.79 -14.64 19.02
N SER A 8 23.71 -15.35 19.33
CA SER A 8 22.42 -14.84 19.83
C SER A 8 21.54 -14.06 18.84
N ALA A 9 20.22 -14.23 18.98
CA ALA A 9 19.21 -13.48 18.25
C ALA A 9 19.03 -12.10 18.90
N THR A 10 19.79 -11.10 18.44
CA THR A 10 19.50 -9.70 18.74
C THR A 10 19.22 -8.94 17.44
N ALA A 11 18.32 -7.96 17.51
CA ALA A 11 17.79 -7.19 16.39
C ALA A 11 18.79 -6.14 15.82
N ASN A 12 20.08 -6.41 15.90
CA ASN A 12 21.12 -5.49 15.43
C ASN A 12 21.45 -5.76 13.95
N THR A 13 21.62 -4.69 13.17
CA THR A 13 21.99 -4.74 11.74
C THR A 13 23.46 -5.04 11.49
N ASN A 14 24.24 -5.27 12.55
CA ASN A 14 25.68 -5.47 12.51
C ASN A 14 26.07 -6.61 13.47
N GLU A 15 26.82 -7.60 12.99
CA GLU A 15 27.53 -8.58 13.84
C GLU A 15 29.04 -8.41 13.64
N THR A 16 29.78 -8.35 14.75
CA THR A 16 31.25 -8.35 14.72
C THR A 16 31.74 -9.74 15.07
N ASN A 17 32.25 -10.47 14.09
CA ASN A 17 32.83 -11.79 14.30
C ASN A 17 34.36 -11.71 14.31
N PHE A 18 35.01 -12.42 15.24
CA PHE A 18 36.47 -12.51 15.29
C PHE A 18 36.95 -13.68 14.45
N LEU A 19 37.75 -13.41 13.42
CA LEU A 19 38.50 -14.44 12.71
C LEU A 19 39.65 -14.93 13.62
N SER A 20 39.55 -16.15 14.11
CA SER A 20 40.67 -16.87 14.73
C SER A 20 41.34 -17.74 13.66
N PHE A 21 42.64 -17.55 13.43
CA PHE A 21 43.43 -18.35 12.48
C PHE A 21 44.09 -19.58 13.14
N CYS A 22 43.67 -19.95 14.36
CA CYS A 22 44.20 -21.13 15.03
C CYS A 22 43.44 -22.38 14.56
N ALA A 23 43.97 -23.06 13.54
CA ALA A 23 43.50 -24.37 13.14
C ALA A 23 44.01 -25.45 14.12
N LYS A 24 43.23 -25.77 15.16
CA LYS A 24 43.07 -27.15 15.66
C LYS A 24 41.94 -27.22 16.69
N ASN A 25 41.08 -28.22 16.54
CA ASN A 25 40.07 -28.61 17.52
C ASN A 25 40.76 -29.11 18.79
N GLU A 26 40.92 -28.28 19.83
CA GLU A 26 41.07 -28.77 21.21
C GLU A 26 40.37 -27.83 22.22
N PRO A 27 39.79 -28.37 23.29
CA PRO A 27 39.07 -27.59 24.29
C PRO A 27 40.06 -26.76 25.12
N GLU A 28 39.71 -25.47 25.26
CA GLU A 28 40.31 -24.43 26.10
C GLU A 28 41.49 -24.84 26.99
N ALA A 29 42.71 -24.57 26.52
CA ALA A 29 43.90 -24.53 27.36
C ALA A 29 44.36 -23.08 27.56
N ASN A 30 44.50 -22.69 28.82
CA ASN A 30 45.11 -21.45 29.26
C ASN A 30 46.55 -21.33 28.72
N GLY A 31 46.79 -20.28 27.93
CA GLY A 31 48.08 -19.62 27.73
C GLY A 31 49.25 -20.52 27.33
N THR A 32 49.56 -20.58 26.03
CA THR A 32 50.91 -20.38 25.45
C THR A 32 50.85 -20.58 23.94
N GLY A 33 51.77 -19.92 23.23
CA GLY A 33 51.70 -19.60 21.81
C GLY A 33 51.71 -20.79 20.83
N CYS A 34 51.37 -20.46 19.59
CA CYS A 34 51.47 -21.34 18.44
C CYS A 34 52.93 -21.69 18.16
N GLU A 35 53.43 -22.83 18.62
CA GLU A 35 54.68 -23.38 18.11
C GLU A 35 54.43 -24.29 16.91
N GLY A 36 54.95 -23.86 15.77
CA GLY A 36 54.94 -24.57 14.51
C GLY A 36 55.97 -23.97 13.57
N SER A 37 57.22 -24.38 13.76
CA SER A 37 58.42 -23.98 13.02
C SER A 37 58.17 -23.92 11.50
N LEU A 38 58.42 -22.74 10.90
CA LEU A 38 59.08 -22.48 9.60
C LEU A 38 58.55 -21.17 8.99
N MET A 39 58.84 -20.00 9.58
CA MET A 39 59.10 -18.70 8.90
C MET A 39 59.76 -17.73 9.89
N PRO A 40 60.85 -17.00 9.54
CA PRO A 40 61.57 -16.12 10.45
C PRO A 40 60.99 -14.70 10.47
N TYR A 41 59.68 -14.58 10.69
CA TYR A 41 59.06 -13.29 10.98
C TYR A 41 58.21 -13.43 12.23
N ASP A 42 58.81 -13.09 13.38
CA ASP A 42 58.07 -12.73 14.57
C ASP A 42 57.24 -11.48 14.23
N LEU A 43 55.99 -11.71 13.84
CA LEU A 43 54.99 -10.65 13.82
C LEU A 43 54.65 -10.37 15.29
N PRO A 44 54.97 -9.18 15.84
CA PRO A 44 54.59 -8.84 17.19
C PRO A 44 53.07 -8.97 17.29
N CYS A 45 52.59 -9.70 18.29
CA CYS A 45 51.17 -9.79 18.64
C CYS A 45 50.65 -8.39 18.99
N SER A 46 50.36 -7.56 17.98
CA SER A 46 49.56 -6.38 18.18
C SER A 46 48.13 -6.85 18.43
N CYS A 47 47.51 -6.39 19.50
CA CYS A 47 46.13 -6.72 19.88
C CYS A 47 45.07 -6.19 18.88
N SER A 48 45.47 -5.83 17.66
CA SER A 48 44.63 -5.39 16.56
C SER A 48 44.19 -6.61 15.74
N LYS A 49 43.31 -7.44 16.32
CA LYS A 49 42.67 -8.53 15.56
C LYS A 49 42.00 -7.92 14.32
N PRO A 50 42.24 -8.40 13.09
CA PRO A 50 41.53 -7.91 11.92
C PRO A 50 40.03 -8.16 12.11
N GLN A 51 39.26 -7.08 12.20
CA GLN A 51 37.81 -7.15 12.31
C GLN A 51 37.24 -7.26 10.90
N LEU A 52 36.49 -8.33 10.63
CA LEU A 52 35.65 -8.42 9.46
C LEU A 52 34.25 -7.93 9.85
N THR A 53 33.97 -6.68 9.54
CA THR A 53 32.61 -6.12 9.67
C THR A 53 31.82 -6.49 8.42
N ILE A 54 30.88 -7.42 8.56
CA ILE A 54 29.95 -7.77 7.48
C ILE A 54 28.67 -6.97 7.72
N HIS A 55 28.39 -6.02 6.83
CA HIS A 55 27.07 -5.40 6.77
C HIS A 55 26.14 -6.34 6.00
N TYR A 56 25.14 -6.91 6.68
CA TYR A 56 24.09 -7.68 6.03
C TYR A 56 22.73 -7.10 6.42
N LYS A 57 21.78 -7.13 5.48
CA LYS A 57 20.38 -6.88 5.78
C LYS A 57 19.76 -8.20 6.17
N SER A 58 19.45 -8.40 7.45
CA SER A 58 18.51 -9.44 7.84
C SER A 58 17.09 -8.94 7.56
N TYR A 59 16.33 -9.72 6.82
CA TYR A 59 14.89 -9.53 6.73
C TYR A 59 14.31 -10.21 7.96
N VAL A 60 13.76 -9.41 8.87
CA VAL A 60 13.00 -9.93 10.02
C VAL A 60 11.55 -10.01 9.56
N ASP A 61 10.92 -11.18 9.70
CA ASP A 61 9.47 -11.28 9.62
C ASP A 61 8.88 -10.52 10.81
N SER A 62 8.60 -9.24 10.59
CA SER A 62 7.92 -8.37 11.54
C SER A 62 6.59 -7.94 10.95
N LEU A 63 5.52 -8.12 11.72
CA LEU A 63 4.28 -7.38 11.46
C LEU A 63 4.58 -5.90 11.62
N ALA A 64 4.75 -5.20 10.50
CA ALA A 64 4.96 -3.77 10.46
C ALA A 64 3.67 -3.08 10.00
N THR A 65 3.23 -2.07 10.74
CA THR A 65 2.20 -1.15 10.27
C THR A 65 2.83 -0.29 9.17
N LEU A 66 2.48 -0.57 7.92
CA LEU A 66 2.97 0.19 6.77
C LEU A 66 1.98 1.30 6.42
N CYS A 67 2.45 2.54 6.48
CA CYS A 67 1.70 3.70 6.02
C CYS A 67 1.79 3.82 4.51
N LYS A 68 0.79 3.27 3.81
CA LYS A 68 0.72 3.31 2.36
C LYS A 68 -0.08 4.53 1.90
N SER A 69 0.46 5.27 0.94
CA SER A 69 -0.30 6.31 0.23
C SER A 69 -1.52 5.69 -0.45
N ASN A 70 -2.69 6.29 -0.26
CA ASN A 70 -3.90 5.90 -0.97
C ASN A 70 -3.90 6.34 -2.45
N ILE A 71 -2.95 7.21 -2.82
CA ILE A 71 -2.64 7.55 -4.20
C ILE A 71 -1.53 6.58 -4.62
N SER A 72 -1.91 5.54 -5.36
CA SER A 72 -0.99 4.60 -6.01
C SER A 72 -0.76 5.01 -7.47
N ASP A 73 0.34 4.52 -8.07
CA ASP A 73 0.69 4.77 -9.48
C ASP A 73 -0.27 4.13 -10.49
N THR A 74 -1.26 3.35 -10.02
CA THR A 74 -2.06 2.41 -10.83
C THR A 74 -3.49 2.85 -11.11
N SER A 75 -3.72 4.16 -11.28
CA SER A 75 -5.05 4.80 -11.45
C SER A 75 -5.81 4.97 -10.13
N VAL A 76 -6.03 6.24 -9.76
CA VAL A 76 -6.81 6.64 -8.59
C VAL A 76 -7.98 7.53 -9.03
N ASN A 77 -9.15 7.37 -8.42
CA ASN A 77 -10.26 8.30 -8.64
C ASN A 77 -9.89 9.69 -8.07
N PRO A 78 -9.71 10.72 -8.92
CA PRO A 78 -9.17 11.99 -8.46
C PRO A 78 -10.16 12.81 -7.63
N TYR A 79 -11.47 12.54 -7.75
CA TYR A 79 -12.51 13.20 -6.94
C TYR A 79 -12.53 12.69 -5.50
N ARG A 80 -12.25 11.39 -5.30
CA ARG A 80 -12.22 10.79 -3.96
C ARG A 80 -11.17 11.44 -3.06
N TRP A 81 -10.05 11.86 -3.64
CA TRP A 81 -8.92 12.43 -2.92
C TRP A 81 -8.78 13.95 -3.11
N GLY A 82 -9.74 14.59 -3.78
CA GLY A 82 -9.71 16.04 -4.02
C GLY A 82 -8.52 16.52 -4.86
N ILE A 83 -7.91 15.66 -5.67
CA ILE A 83 -6.74 15.99 -6.52
C ILE A 83 -7.09 17.08 -7.53
N LEU A 84 -8.31 17.05 -8.08
CA LEU A 84 -8.83 18.08 -8.98
C LEU A 84 -9.37 19.32 -8.24
N GLY A 85 -9.14 19.40 -6.93
CA GLY A 85 -9.70 20.43 -6.07
C GLY A 85 -11.11 20.10 -5.58
N ASN A 86 -11.48 20.72 -4.48
CA ASN A 86 -12.82 20.67 -3.91
C ASN A 86 -13.45 22.05 -4.02
N TRP A 87 -14.63 22.13 -4.62
CA TRP A 87 -15.38 23.39 -4.67
C TRP A 87 -15.76 23.84 -3.26
N ARG A 88 -15.46 25.09 -2.96
CA ARG A 88 -15.86 25.77 -1.72
C ARG A 88 -16.74 26.96 -2.08
N MET A 89 -17.54 27.36 -1.10
CA MET A 89 -18.43 28.48 -1.26
C MET A 89 -17.59 29.77 -1.36
N ASP A 90 -17.91 30.66 -2.29
CA ASP A 90 -17.18 31.95 -2.43
C ASP A 90 -17.94 33.10 -1.74
N ARG A 91 -19.26 33.19 -1.98
CA ARG A 91 -20.13 34.19 -1.36
C ARG A 91 -21.52 33.64 -1.07
N ALA A 92 -22.13 34.17 -0.02
CA ALA A 92 -23.53 33.96 0.33
C ALA A 92 -24.37 35.11 -0.25
N TYR A 93 -25.47 34.79 -0.93
CA TYR A 93 -26.42 35.75 -1.46
C TYR A 93 -27.79 35.55 -0.85
N THR A 94 -28.48 36.65 -0.56
CA THR A 94 -29.87 36.67 -0.08
C THR A 94 -30.73 37.41 -1.10
N TYR A 95 -31.94 36.91 -1.33
CA TYR A 95 -32.90 37.59 -2.21
C TYR A 95 -33.61 38.72 -1.46
N TYR A 96 -33.51 39.94 -1.97
CA TYR A 96 -34.06 41.15 -1.40
C TYR A 96 -35.18 41.69 -2.29
N HIS A 97 -36.42 41.34 -1.95
CA HIS A 97 -37.63 41.87 -2.56
C HIS A 97 -38.85 41.58 -1.66
N ASP A 98 -39.91 42.36 -1.83
CA ASP A 98 -41.19 42.13 -1.16
C ASP A 98 -41.85 40.81 -1.61
N ARG A 99 -42.66 40.25 -0.71
CA ARG A 99 -43.61 39.17 -1.04
C ARG A 99 -44.79 39.72 -1.85
N THR A 100 -45.56 38.84 -2.46
CA THR A 100 -46.77 39.21 -3.23
C THR A 100 -47.85 39.86 -2.37
N GLU A 101 -47.95 39.45 -1.11
CA GLU A 101 -48.91 39.99 -0.15
C GLU A 101 -48.35 41.25 0.50
N SER A 102 -49.12 42.34 0.45
CA SER A 102 -48.74 43.64 1.02
C SER A 102 -49.70 44.14 2.11
N ASP A 103 -50.81 43.45 2.35
CA ASP A 103 -51.83 43.83 3.33
C ASP A 103 -51.94 42.80 4.44
N ALA A 104 -51.47 43.17 5.64
CA ALA A 104 -51.49 42.32 6.82
C ALA A 104 -52.87 42.23 7.50
N SER A 105 -53.87 43.00 7.06
CA SER A 105 -55.23 42.95 7.60
C SER A 105 -56.07 41.79 7.05
N VAL A 106 -55.63 41.19 5.93
CA VAL A 106 -56.27 40.03 5.32
C VAL A 106 -55.91 38.78 6.14
N THR A 107 -56.91 38.20 6.81
CA THR A 107 -56.74 37.01 7.67
C THR A 107 -57.04 35.69 6.96
N SER A 108 -57.65 35.74 5.76
CA SER A 108 -57.86 34.58 4.92
C SER A 108 -56.56 34.23 4.19
N THR A 109 -56.02 33.04 4.43
CA THR A 109 -54.76 32.58 3.82
C THR A 109 -54.97 31.56 2.70
N ASN A 110 -54.31 31.76 1.56
CA ASN A 110 -54.14 30.75 0.51
C ASN A 110 -52.73 30.16 0.54
N ILE A 111 -52.56 29.06 1.28
CA ILE A 111 -51.28 28.35 1.44
C ILE A 111 -50.63 27.89 0.13
N ARG A 112 -51.35 27.88 -1.01
CA ARG A 112 -50.79 27.50 -2.32
C ARG A 112 -50.02 28.65 -2.97
N SER A 113 -50.43 29.90 -2.76
CA SER A 113 -49.93 31.06 -3.49
C SER A 113 -49.33 32.14 -2.60
N GLU A 114 -49.63 32.14 -1.30
CA GLU A 114 -49.11 33.13 -0.39
C GLU A 114 -47.66 32.85 0.03
N GLY A 115 -46.95 33.92 0.35
CA GLY A 115 -45.55 33.85 0.73
C GLY A 115 -44.60 33.76 -0.47
N VAL A 116 -45.07 33.90 -1.72
CA VAL A 116 -44.17 33.90 -2.86
C VAL A 116 -43.50 35.27 -3.03
N LEU A 117 -42.29 35.26 -3.58
CA LEU A 117 -41.54 36.49 -3.87
C LEU A 117 -42.15 37.18 -5.08
N LYS A 118 -42.47 38.47 -4.95
CA LYS A 118 -42.99 39.26 -6.06
C LYS A 118 -41.93 39.40 -7.15
N SER A 119 -42.31 39.14 -8.40
CA SER A 119 -41.41 39.26 -9.57
C SER A 119 -40.08 38.52 -9.40
N PHE A 120 -40.14 37.29 -8.87
CA PHE A 120 -38.98 36.44 -8.64
C PHE A 120 -38.11 36.29 -9.89
N LEU A 121 -36.82 36.59 -9.75
CA LEU A 121 -35.81 36.20 -10.74
C LEU A 121 -34.82 35.21 -10.14
N PRO A 122 -34.61 34.04 -10.78
CA PRO A 122 -33.66 33.05 -10.28
C PRO A 122 -32.23 33.60 -10.36
N TYR A 123 -31.39 33.16 -9.41
CA TYR A 123 -29.95 33.49 -9.46
C TYR A 123 -29.29 32.78 -10.65
N TRP A 124 -29.64 31.52 -10.89
CA TRP A 124 -29.12 30.71 -12.00
C TRP A 124 -30.20 30.46 -13.03
N SER A 125 -29.90 30.72 -14.30
CA SER A 125 -30.76 30.39 -15.44
C SER A 125 -29.97 29.59 -16.48
N PHE A 126 -30.66 28.71 -17.20
CA PHE A 126 -30.08 28.01 -18.34
C PHE A 126 -30.11 28.94 -19.56
N GLY A 127 -28.93 29.26 -20.11
CA GLY A 127 -28.81 29.76 -21.48
C GLY A 127 -28.83 28.62 -22.50
N ASP A 128 -28.29 28.85 -23.70
CA ASP A 128 -28.33 27.87 -24.79
C ASP A 128 -27.62 26.54 -24.46
N SER A 129 -26.59 26.54 -23.61
CA SER A 129 -25.89 25.31 -23.18
C SER A 129 -25.17 25.41 -21.83
N VAL A 130 -25.26 26.54 -21.13
CA VAL A 130 -24.51 26.80 -19.89
C VAL A 130 -25.43 27.44 -18.85
N LEU A 131 -25.23 27.06 -17.58
CA LEU A 131 -25.89 27.71 -16.45
C LEU A 131 -25.21 29.06 -16.18
N THR A 132 -25.94 30.15 -16.33
CA THR A 132 -25.42 31.51 -16.16
C THR A 132 -25.98 32.16 -14.89
N PRO A 133 -25.14 32.84 -14.08
CA PRO A 133 -25.62 33.59 -12.94
C PRO A 133 -26.24 34.91 -13.41
N THR A 134 -27.21 35.41 -12.65
CA THR A 134 -27.77 36.75 -12.85
C THR A 134 -26.71 37.83 -12.57
N THR A 135 -26.77 38.92 -13.32
CA THR A 135 -25.96 40.12 -13.07
C THR A 135 -26.66 41.11 -12.14
N ASP A 136 -27.85 40.77 -11.64
CA ASP A 136 -28.66 41.64 -10.78
C ASP A 136 -28.14 41.66 -9.35
N THR A 137 -27.50 42.78 -8.98
CA THR A 137 -26.98 43.03 -7.64
C THR A 137 -27.98 43.74 -6.72
N SER A 138 -29.18 44.09 -7.20
CA SER A 138 -30.21 44.78 -6.42
C SER A 138 -31.14 43.82 -5.70
N ARG A 139 -31.47 42.69 -6.35
CA ARG A 139 -32.29 41.62 -5.77
C ARG A 139 -31.45 40.53 -5.14
N TRP A 140 -30.33 40.15 -5.74
CA TRP A 140 -29.41 39.21 -5.13
C TRP A 140 -28.27 39.98 -4.47
N VAL A 141 -28.40 40.17 -3.17
CA VAL A 141 -27.45 40.94 -2.37
C VAL A 141 -26.59 39.97 -1.58
N TRP A 142 -25.28 40.08 -1.71
CA TRP A 142 -24.37 39.25 -0.92
C TRP A 142 -24.29 39.76 0.52
N ASN A 143 -24.19 38.84 1.48
CA ASN A 143 -24.14 39.17 2.91
C ASN A 143 -22.90 38.60 3.62
N SER A 144 -22.20 37.65 3.02
CA SER A 144 -20.93 37.13 3.51
C SER A 144 -20.08 36.63 2.34
N ALA A 145 -18.76 36.77 2.46
CA ALA A 145 -17.77 36.25 1.54
C ALA A 145 -16.67 35.53 2.33
N MET A 146 -16.22 34.39 1.82
CA MET A 146 -15.25 33.55 2.52
C MET A 146 -13.85 33.87 2.02
N SER A 147 -12.93 34.15 2.93
CA SER A 147 -11.55 34.51 2.59
C SER A 147 -10.56 33.37 2.84
N MET A 148 -10.83 32.49 3.82
CA MET A 148 -9.90 31.41 4.15
C MET A 148 -10.59 30.11 4.58
N TYR A 149 -9.93 29.01 4.25
CA TYR A 149 -10.28 27.65 4.65
C TYR A 149 -9.09 26.93 5.27
N ASN A 150 -9.34 26.02 6.21
CA ASN A 150 -8.31 25.11 6.70
C ASN A 150 -8.15 23.88 5.78
N ARG A 151 -7.15 23.03 6.07
CA ARG A 151 -6.84 21.87 5.23
C ARG A 151 -7.91 20.77 5.24
N LYS A 152 -8.82 20.80 6.22
CA LYS A 152 -9.99 19.93 6.30
C LYS A 152 -11.21 20.52 5.57
N GLY A 153 -11.10 21.75 5.07
CA GLY A 153 -12.15 22.43 4.32
C GLY A 153 -13.15 23.21 5.16
N PHE A 154 -12.89 23.39 6.46
CA PHE A 154 -13.69 24.29 7.28
C PHE A 154 -13.32 25.73 7.00
N GLU A 155 -14.31 26.60 6.97
CA GLU A 155 -14.13 28.05 6.89
C GLU A 155 -13.43 28.54 8.16
N ILE A 156 -12.38 29.34 8.01
CA ILE A 156 -11.65 29.94 9.13
C ILE A 156 -11.69 31.46 9.12
N GLU A 157 -12.10 32.07 8.01
CA GLU A 157 -12.32 33.51 7.95
C GLU A 157 -13.38 33.85 6.89
N ASN A 158 -14.30 34.74 7.26
CA ASN A 158 -15.24 35.39 6.37
C ASN A 158 -15.31 36.89 6.65
N TYR A 159 -15.96 37.62 5.75
CA TYR A 159 -16.26 39.04 5.94
C TYR A 159 -17.59 39.41 5.30
N ASP A 160 -18.18 40.47 5.82
CA ASP A 160 -19.43 41.02 5.32
C ASP A 160 -19.21 42.21 4.34
N PRO A 161 -20.29 42.77 3.74
CA PRO A 161 -20.20 43.92 2.85
C PRO A 161 -19.57 45.18 3.43
N LEU A 162 -19.50 45.30 4.74
CA LEU A 162 -18.87 46.43 5.43
C LEU A 162 -17.39 46.18 5.72
N GLY A 163 -16.85 45.02 5.31
CA GLY A 163 -15.47 44.63 5.56
C GLY A 163 -15.22 44.24 7.02
N ARG A 164 -16.25 43.87 7.77
CA ARG A 164 -16.10 43.33 9.13
C ARG A 164 -15.84 41.84 9.03
N TYR A 165 -14.72 41.40 9.61
CA TYR A 165 -14.27 40.01 9.53
C TYR A 165 -14.78 39.18 10.70
N ASN A 166 -15.09 37.92 10.46
CA ASN A 166 -15.21 36.91 11.50
C ASN A 166 -14.18 35.82 11.24
N SER A 167 -13.56 35.33 12.30
CA SER A 167 -12.46 34.37 12.23
C SER A 167 -12.61 33.25 13.26
N GLY A 168 -12.10 32.08 12.92
CA GLY A 168 -12.19 30.87 13.72
C GLY A 168 -10.86 30.13 13.77
N LEU A 169 -10.37 29.88 14.99
CA LEU A 169 -9.23 28.99 15.22
C LEU A 169 -9.74 27.57 15.38
N TYR A 170 -9.08 26.61 14.73
CA TYR A 170 -9.42 25.19 14.80
C TYR A 170 -8.25 24.40 15.37
N GLY A 171 -8.53 23.61 16.42
CA GLY A 171 -7.62 22.66 17.04
C GLY A 171 -8.04 21.23 16.76
N TYR A 172 -7.42 20.29 17.48
CA TYR A 172 -7.69 18.84 17.40
C TYR A 172 -7.61 18.35 15.96
N ASN A 173 -6.42 18.46 15.37
CA ASN A 173 -6.18 18.20 13.95
C ASN A 173 -7.06 19.03 12.98
N GLN A 174 -7.32 20.29 13.34
CA GLN A 174 -8.13 21.26 12.58
C GLN A 174 -9.59 20.82 12.36
N THR A 175 -10.14 20.02 13.28
CA THR A 175 -11.51 19.50 13.18
C THR A 175 -12.50 20.18 14.12
N LEU A 176 -12.00 20.77 15.22
CA LEU A 176 -12.84 21.39 16.23
C LEU A 176 -12.53 22.89 16.34
N PRO A 177 -13.53 23.78 16.31
CA PRO A 177 -13.32 25.19 16.61
C PRO A 177 -12.94 25.36 18.09
N ILE A 178 -11.81 26.02 18.35
CA ILE A 178 -11.28 26.26 19.70
C ILE A 178 -11.41 27.72 20.13
N ALA A 179 -11.50 28.64 19.18
CA ALA A 179 -11.81 30.05 19.43
C ALA A 179 -12.52 30.65 18.22
N VAL A 180 -13.43 31.60 18.47
CA VAL A 180 -14.13 32.36 17.43
C VAL A 180 -14.07 33.84 17.83
N ALA A 181 -13.73 34.69 16.87
CA ALA A 181 -13.70 36.13 17.06
C ALA A 181 -14.56 36.83 16.02
N GLN A 182 -15.27 37.85 16.47
CA GLN A 182 -16.03 38.76 15.62
C GLN A 182 -15.26 40.07 15.48
N ASN A 183 -15.37 40.70 14.32
CA ASN A 183 -14.64 41.91 13.96
C ASN A 183 -13.11 41.76 14.08
N SER A 184 -12.59 40.60 13.68
CA SER A 184 -11.16 40.28 13.73
C SER A 184 -10.80 39.35 12.59
N LYS A 185 -9.65 39.58 11.96
CA LYS A 185 -9.05 38.66 10.99
C LYS A 185 -8.37 37.49 11.69
N GLN A 186 -8.16 36.41 10.97
CA GLN A 186 -7.49 35.21 11.48
C GLN A 186 -6.08 35.49 12.02
N GLN A 187 -5.36 36.44 11.40
CA GLN A 187 -4.02 36.88 11.82
C GLN A 187 -3.98 37.77 13.06
N GLU A 188 -5.13 38.25 13.51
CA GLU A 188 -5.26 39.14 14.67
C GLU A 188 -5.65 38.37 15.94
N ILE A 189 -5.91 37.07 15.81
CA ILE A 189 -6.33 36.21 16.92
C ILE A 189 -5.32 35.11 17.22
N LEU A 190 -5.16 34.86 18.51
CA LEU A 190 -4.33 33.79 19.05
C LEU A 190 -5.07 33.13 20.21
N TYR A 191 -5.06 31.80 20.22
CA TYR A 191 -5.51 31.01 21.34
C TYR A 191 -4.68 29.73 21.40
N ASP A 192 -4.25 29.36 22.60
CA ASP A 192 -3.71 28.04 22.86
C ASP A 192 -4.21 27.54 24.21
N GLY A 193 -4.72 26.31 24.23
CA GLY A 193 -5.19 25.62 25.42
C GLY A 193 -4.24 24.52 25.89
N PHE A 194 -3.17 24.22 25.15
CA PHE A 194 -2.18 23.16 25.44
C PHE A 194 -2.72 21.72 25.39
N GLU A 195 -3.97 21.52 24.95
CA GLU A 195 -4.66 20.23 25.04
C GLU A 195 -4.38 19.26 23.89
N ASP A 196 -4.04 19.78 22.71
CA ASP A 196 -4.10 19.04 21.43
C ASP A 196 -2.73 18.95 20.72
N TYR A 197 -1.63 19.20 21.43
CA TYR A 197 -0.26 19.13 20.89
C TYR A 197 0.12 17.73 20.40
N THR A 198 -0.34 16.70 21.10
CA THR A 198 -0.12 15.29 20.74
C THR A 198 -1.39 14.65 20.17
N TYR A 199 -2.36 15.47 19.71
CA TYR A 199 -3.61 14.95 19.18
C TYR A 199 -3.43 14.51 17.71
N GLU A 200 -3.59 13.22 17.48
CA GLU A 200 -3.48 12.60 16.17
C GLU A 200 -4.77 11.84 15.85
N THR A 201 -5.13 11.80 14.56
CA THR A 201 -6.33 11.06 14.08
C THR A 201 -5.96 9.84 13.25
N ASN A 202 -4.67 9.55 13.10
CA ASN A 202 -4.14 8.48 12.27
C ASN A 202 -2.84 7.98 12.92
N ASP A 203 -2.63 6.67 12.92
CA ASP A 203 -1.41 6.04 13.46
C ASP A 203 -0.21 6.19 12.52
N CYS A 204 -0.44 6.74 11.33
CA CYS A 204 0.58 7.00 10.33
C CYS A 204 1.20 8.39 10.49
N VAL A 205 2.52 8.45 10.29
CA VAL A 205 3.28 9.71 10.25
C VAL A 205 2.80 10.52 9.06
N GLU A 206 1.85 11.42 9.30
CA GLU A 206 1.45 12.47 8.38
C GLU A 206 2.34 13.70 8.58
N CYS A 207 2.36 14.59 7.59
CA CYS A 207 2.94 15.92 7.79
C CYS A 207 2.29 16.56 9.04
N PRO A 208 3.10 17.02 10.03
CA PRO A 208 2.57 17.62 11.23
C PRO A 208 1.52 18.67 10.91
N SER A 209 0.45 18.71 11.70
CA SER A 209 -0.51 19.81 11.59
C SER A 209 0.20 21.13 11.84
N PRO A 210 0.24 22.06 10.86
CA PRO A 210 0.82 23.35 11.15
C PRO A 210 -0.03 23.99 12.25
N ARG A 211 0.60 24.28 13.39
CA ARG A 211 0.05 25.13 14.45
C ARG A 211 0.53 26.55 14.17
N ARG A 212 -0.39 27.51 14.29
CA ARG A 212 -0.04 28.93 14.09
C ARG A 212 0.87 29.44 15.21
N ALA A 213 0.64 28.96 16.42
CA ALA A 213 1.47 29.19 17.58
C ALA A 213 1.79 27.85 18.23
N ASP A 214 3.06 27.65 18.53
CA ASP A 214 3.57 26.47 19.21
C ASP A 214 4.51 26.94 20.31
N PHE A 215 4.03 26.85 21.56
CA PHE A 215 4.75 27.28 22.73
C PHE A 215 5.62 26.16 23.34
N VAL A 216 5.72 24.99 22.72
CA VAL A 216 6.42 23.82 23.29
C VAL A 216 7.56 23.35 22.40
N THR A 217 7.30 23.17 21.10
CA THR A 217 8.27 22.59 20.17
C THR A 217 9.49 23.49 20.01
N GLY A 218 10.68 22.94 20.28
CA GLY A 218 11.95 23.66 20.17
C GLY A 218 12.26 24.64 21.31
N GLN A 219 11.39 24.76 22.31
CA GLN A 219 11.60 25.64 23.47
C GLN A 219 12.35 24.89 24.58
N THR A 220 13.43 25.50 25.10
CA THR A 220 14.26 24.84 26.12
C THR A 220 13.57 24.88 27.48
N GLY A 221 13.50 23.73 28.16
CA GLY A 221 12.92 23.67 29.51
C GLY A 221 11.41 23.90 29.57
N VAL A 222 10.72 23.78 28.43
CA VAL A 222 9.27 23.90 28.30
C VAL A 222 8.67 22.55 27.88
N SER A 223 7.58 22.14 28.52
CA SER A 223 6.90 20.89 28.20
C SER A 223 5.43 20.94 28.58
N LEU A 224 4.62 20.06 28.00
CA LEU A 224 3.27 19.80 28.50
C LEU A 224 3.34 19.03 29.83
N PHE A 225 2.45 19.34 30.75
CA PHE A 225 2.40 18.73 32.06
C PHE A 225 0.97 18.38 32.44
N SER A 226 0.73 17.15 32.88
CA SER A 226 -0.64 16.61 33.09
C SER A 226 -1.03 16.46 34.55
N THR A 227 -0.11 16.71 35.50
CA THR A 227 -0.38 16.53 36.93
C THR A 227 -0.98 17.78 37.55
N GLU A 228 -0.65 18.96 37.02
CA GLU A 228 -1.17 20.25 37.47
C GLU A 228 -1.77 20.98 36.28
N SER A 229 -3.09 20.85 36.12
CA SER A 229 -3.87 21.54 35.09
C SER A 229 -5.15 22.11 35.71
N HIS A 230 -5.78 23.07 35.02
CA HIS A 230 -7.04 23.67 35.49
C HIS A 230 -8.23 22.72 35.24
N SER A 231 -8.99 22.94 34.17
CA SER A 231 -10.09 22.07 33.73
C SER A 231 -9.69 21.16 32.57
N GLY A 232 -8.49 21.34 32.00
CA GLY A 232 -7.92 20.56 30.90
C GLY A 232 -7.06 19.38 31.36
N ARG A 233 -6.57 18.58 30.42
CA ARG A 233 -5.65 17.45 30.66
C ARG A 233 -4.20 17.90 30.80
N TYR A 234 -3.85 19.05 30.23
CA TYR A 234 -2.48 19.54 30.20
C TYR A 234 -2.38 21.00 30.63
N SER A 235 -1.19 21.38 31.05
CA SER A 235 -0.74 22.75 31.24
C SER A 235 0.64 22.92 30.63
N LEU A 236 1.05 24.17 30.42
CA LEU A 236 2.41 24.48 30.02
C LEU A 236 3.31 24.55 31.25
N ARG A 237 4.27 23.63 31.37
CA ARG A 237 5.31 23.71 32.38
C ARG A 237 6.52 24.43 31.81
N VAL A 238 6.94 25.47 32.51
CA VAL A 238 8.20 26.19 32.24
C VAL A 238 9.11 25.98 33.45
N THR A 239 10.29 25.42 33.22
CA THR A 239 11.27 25.18 34.28
C THR A 239 11.99 26.47 34.66
N SER A 240 12.50 26.54 35.90
CA SER A 240 13.18 27.73 36.41
C SER A 240 14.33 28.17 35.50
N GLY A 241 14.37 29.47 35.18
CA GLY A 241 15.39 30.07 34.32
C GLY A 241 15.13 29.92 32.81
N ASN A 242 14.01 29.32 32.40
CA ASN A 242 13.60 29.22 31.01
C ASN A 242 12.33 30.03 30.72
N GLU A 243 12.07 30.27 29.44
CA GLU A 243 10.86 30.93 28.92
C GLU A 243 10.37 30.25 27.65
N SER A 244 9.12 30.51 27.26
CA SER A 244 8.57 30.12 25.96
C SER A 244 8.20 31.38 25.19
N GLU A 245 8.89 31.64 24.08
CA GLU A 245 8.71 32.85 23.29
C GLU A 245 8.24 32.54 21.87
N LEU A 246 7.24 33.29 21.40
CA LEU A 246 6.84 33.35 20.01
C LEU A 246 7.00 34.78 19.50
N SER A 247 7.80 34.93 18.44
CA SER A 247 8.08 36.21 17.79
C SER A 247 7.45 36.21 16.39
N PHE A 248 6.53 37.15 16.14
CA PHE A 248 5.91 37.36 14.83
C PHE A 248 6.47 38.64 14.20
N PRO A 249 7.14 38.57 13.03
CA PRO A 249 7.58 39.77 12.35
C PRO A 249 6.37 40.54 11.82
N LEU A 250 6.15 41.77 12.33
CA LEU A 250 5.14 42.67 11.80
C LEU A 250 5.70 43.39 10.57
N VAL A 251 5.10 43.14 9.42
CA VAL A 251 5.46 43.79 8.15
C VAL A 251 4.46 44.91 7.90
N ALA A 252 4.91 46.07 7.40
CA ALA A 252 3.99 47.14 7.03
C ALA A 252 3.08 46.67 5.88
N LEU A 253 1.80 47.05 5.90
CA LEU A 253 0.79 46.68 4.89
C LEU A 253 1.25 46.91 3.44
N ALA A 254 2.03 47.97 3.18
CA ALA A 254 2.55 48.27 1.84
C ALA A 254 3.64 47.31 1.35
N THR A 255 4.27 46.57 2.27
CA THR A 255 5.34 45.58 2.03
C THR A 255 4.84 44.13 2.12
N ASP A 256 3.58 43.92 2.49
CA ASP A 256 2.97 42.59 2.48
C ASP A 256 2.62 42.17 1.04
N THR A 257 3.64 41.71 0.33
CA THR A 257 3.53 41.18 -1.04
C THR A 257 3.33 39.66 -1.08
N LEU A 258 3.16 39.02 0.08
CA LEU A 258 2.97 37.57 0.17
C LEU A 258 1.62 37.19 -0.40
N LYS A 259 1.60 36.81 -1.68
CA LYS A 259 0.46 36.08 -2.25
C LYS A 259 0.45 34.67 -1.66
N GLN A 260 -0.72 34.12 -1.37
CA GLN A 260 -0.85 32.68 -1.15
C GLN A 260 -0.25 31.95 -2.36
N GLN A 261 0.91 31.34 -2.17
CA GLN A 261 1.56 30.52 -3.18
C GLN A 261 1.38 29.07 -2.78
N ILE A 262 0.91 28.26 -3.72
CA ILE A 262 0.90 26.81 -3.57
C ILE A 262 2.34 26.35 -3.80
N SER A 263 3.00 25.89 -2.74
CA SER A 263 4.27 25.19 -2.83
C SER A 263 4.06 23.74 -2.40
N ALA A 264 4.44 22.79 -3.26
CA ALA A 264 4.57 21.40 -2.90
C ALA A 264 6.06 21.06 -2.81
N GLN A 265 6.52 20.61 -1.65
CA GLN A 265 7.79 19.89 -1.56
C GLN A 265 7.54 18.51 -2.19
N VAL A 266 8.27 18.21 -3.27
CA VAL A 266 8.31 16.84 -3.79
C VAL A 266 9.31 16.08 -2.92
N ASP A 267 8.84 15.63 -1.76
CA ASP A 267 9.60 14.65 -1.00
C ASP A 267 9.62 13.36 -1.82
N SER A 268 10.81 12.82 -2.06
CA SER A 268 10.98 11.51 -2.67
C SER A 268 10.34 10.48 -1.76
N THR A 269 9.10 10.10 -2.07
CA THR A 269 8.39 9.03 -1.40
C THR A 269 9.23 7.76 -1.56
N PRO A 270 9.58 7.07 -0.46
CA PRO A 270 10.24 5.78 -0.58
C PRO A 270 9.32 4.85 -1.39
N ILE A 271 9.79 4.43 -2.57
CA ILE A 271 9.11 3.41 -3.36
C ILE A 271 9.31 2.09 -2.64
N TYR A 272 8.28 1.65 -1.92
CA TYR A 272 8.26 0.31 -1.35
C TYR A 272 8.00 -0.69 -2.48
N ILE A 273 8.98 -1.54 -2.76
CA ILE A 273 8.84 -2.64 -3.71
C ILE A 273 8.57 -3.90 -2.89
N ASP A 274 7.36 -4.43 -2.98
CA ASP A 274 7.02 -5.73 -2.40
C ASP A 274 7.79 -6.82 -3.17
N LYS A 275 8.84 -7.37 -2.56
CA LYS A 275 9.59 -8.50 -3.12
C LYS A 275 9.06 -9.80 -2.54
N VAL A 276 8.22 -10.48 -3.30
CA VAL A 276 7.75 -11.82 -2.95
C VAL A 276 8.91 -12.82 -3.08
N VAL A 277 9.33 -13.39 -1.95
CA VAL A 277 10.27 -14.52 -1.90
C VAL A 277 9.47 -15.76 -1.58
N GLY A 278 9.21 -16.57 -2.60
CA GLY A 278 8.46 -17.81 -2.44
C GLY A 278 9.30 -18.91 -1.80
N THR A 279 8.61 -19.85 -1.17
CA THR A 279 9.16 -21.05 -0.49
C THR A 279 8.51 -22.34 -0.98
N GLY A 280 7.80 -22.26 -2.10
CA GLY A 280 7.11 -23.36 -2.74
C GLY A 280 8.06 -24.49 -3.13
N THR A 281 7.53 -25.71 -3.11
CA THR A 281 8.25 -26.94 -3.45
C THR A 281 7.76 -27.58 -4.74
N GLY A 282 6.66 -27.08 -5.32
CA GLY A 282 6.01 -27.64 -6.50
C GLY A 282 4.51 -27.80 -6.35
N LEU A 283 3.89 -28.55 -7.25
CA LEU A 283 2.46 -28.91 -7.20
C LEU A 283 2.27 -30.39 -6.90
N SER A 284 1.20 -30.74 -6.19
CA SER A 284 0.80 -32.13 -5.97
C SER A 284 0.31 -32.73 -7.29
N ALA A 285 1.04 -33.69 -7.83
CA ALA A 285 0.76 -34.34 -9.09
C ALA A 285 0.16 -35.72 -8.88
N GLU A 286 -0.94 -36.01 -9.55
CA GLU A 286 -1.61 -37.31 -9.58
C GLU A 286 -1.51 -37.91 -10.99
N TYR A 287 -0.69 -38.95 -11.14
CA TYR A 287 -0.50 -39.69 -12.38
C TYR A 287 -1.40 -40.92 -12.42
N TYR A 288 -2.31 -40.97 -13.39
CA TYR A 288 -3.23 -42.07 -13.62
C TYR A 288 -2.97 -42.75 -14.96
N GLY A 289 -2.71 -44.06 -14.94
CA GLY A 289 -2.44 -44.84 -16.14
C GLY A 289 -2.24 -46.32 -15.85
N ARG A 290 -1.92 -47.13 -16.86
CA ARG A 290 -1.59 -48.53 -16.65
C ARG A 290 -0.27 -48.66 -15.88
N ARG A 291 -0.28 -49.40 -14.77
CA ARG A 291 0.93 -49.60 -13.96
C ARG A 291 1.92 -50.54 -14.64
N LYS A 292 3.22 -50.25 -14.46
CA LYS A 292 4.33 -51.08 -14.91
C LYS A 292 4.78 -52.03 -13.79
N ILE A 293 4.71 -53.35 -14.01
CA ILE A 293 5.25 -54.37 -13.10
C ILE A 293 6.24 -55.21 -13.90
N GLY A 294 7.53 -55.13 -13.54
CA GLY A 294 8.60 -55.71 -14.36
C GLY A 294 8.65 -55.07 -15.76
N SER A 295 8.54 -55.89 -16.80
CA SER A 295 8.52 -55.46 -18.22
C SER A 295 7.11 -55.30 -18.80
N SER A 296 6.05 -55.62 -18.06
CA SER A 296 4.67 -55.67 -18.57
C SER A 296 3.78 -54.60 -17.94
N CYS A 297 2.70 -54.28 -18.65
CA CYS A 297 1.73 -53.24 -18.28
C CYS A 297 0.41 -53.88 -17.84
N HIS A 298 -0.04 -53.52 -16.64
CA HIS A 298 -1.19 -54.15 -16.00
C HIS A 298 -2.40 -53.19 -15.94
N ASP A 299 -3.23 -53.36 -14.92
CA ASP A 299 -4.40 -52.56 -14.56
C ASP A 299 -4.08 -51.07 -14.32
N TYR A 300 -5.13 -50.25 -14.29
CA TYR A 300 -5.00 -48.81 -14.04
C TYR A 300 -4.73 -48.54 -12.56
N TRP A 301 -3.84 -47.59 -12.31
CA TRP A 301 -3.41 -47.21 -10.97
C TRP A 301 -3.09 -45.71 -10.91
N THR A 302 -3.09 -45.17 -9.70
CA THR A 302 -2.80 -43.77 -9.41
C THR A 302 -1.53 -43.64 -8.57
N VAL A 303 -0.57 -42.83 -9.02
CA VAL A 303 0.65 -42.50 -8.28
C VAL A 303 0.68 -41.01 -8.01
N THR A 304 1.00 -40.62 -6.77
CA THR A 304 1.13 -39.23 -6.39
C THR A 304 2.58 -38.86 -6.11
N GLN A 305 2.98 -37.64 -6.50
CA GLN A 305 4.26 -37.03 -6.15
C GLN A 305 4.14 -35.50 -6.13
N VAL A 306 5.22 -34.80 -5.80
CA VAL A 306 5.31 -33.34 -5.93
C VAL A 306 6.23 -33.03 -7.11
N ASP A 307 5.70 -32.32 -8.09
CA ASP A 307 6.47 -31.88 -9.25
C ASP A 307 6.94 -30.44 -9.05
N PRO A 308 8.27 -30.18 -9.08
CA PRO A 308 8.82 -28.85 -8.85
C PRO A 308 8.26 -27.78 -9.77
N VAL A 309 8.07 -28.12 -11.05
CA VAL A 309 7.54 -27.25 -12.11
C VAL A 309 6.72 -28.08 -13.08
N ILE A 310 5.86 -27.44 -13.87
CA ILE A 310 5.21 -28.10 -15.02
C ILE A 310 5.98 -27.70 -16.29
N ASP A 311 7.02 -28.47 -16.58
CA ASP A 311 7.88 -28.35 -17.76
C ASP A 311 8.38 -29.75 -18.14
N PHE A 312 7.51 -30.52 -18.79
CA PHE A 312 7.72 -31.93 -19.06
C PHE A 312 7.77 -32.22 -20.55
N VAL A 313 8.89 -32.78 -21.01
CA VAL A 313 9.05 -33.35 -22.34
C VAL A 313 9.35 -34.83 -22.22
N TRP A 314 8.31 -35.66 -22.20
CA TRP A 314 8.48 -37.11 -21.98
C TRP A 314 8.97 -37.86 -23.23
N GLY A 315 8.84 -37.28 -24.42
CA GLY A 315 9.18 -37.98 -25.66
C GLY A 315 8.38 -39.28 -25.77
N ASN A 316 9.02 -40.41 -26.03
CA ASN A 316 8.34 -41.72 -26.04
C ASN A 316 8.41 -42.47 -24.69
N ASN A 317 9.01 -41.86 -23.67
CA ASN A 317 9.20 -42.45 -22.35
C ASN A 317 7.91 -42.38 -21.51
N PRO A 318 7.80 -43.21 -20.46
CA PRO A 318 6.71 -43.09 -19.50
C PRO A 318 6.79 -41.77 -18.72
N PRO A 319 5.65 -41.24 -18.24
CA PRO A 319 5.63 -39.98 -17.50
C PRO A 319 6.35 -40.07 -16.16
N ILE A 320 6.28 -41.24 -15.54
CA ILE A 320 7.03 -41.66 -14.34
C ILE A 320 7.32 -43.17 -14.44
N PRO A 321 8.36 -43.71 -13.78
CA PRO A 321 8.78 -45.11 -13.96
C PRO A 321 7.71 -46.17 -13.70
N SER A 322 6.74 -45.87 -12.85
CA SER A 322 5.65 -46.77 -12.43
C SER A 322 4.45 -46.80 -13.37
N ILE A 323 4.38 -45.90 -14.36
CA ILE A 323 3.32 -45.84 -15.37
C ILE A 323 3.88 -46.28 -16.72
N CYS A 324 3.08 -46.99 -17.52
CA CYS A 324 3.49 -47.42 -18.86
C CYS A 324 3.28 -46.33 -19.93
N SER A 325 4.24 -46.17 -20.84
CA SER A 325 4.05 -45.38 -22.07
C SER A 325 3.53 -46.20 -23.24
N GLN A 326 3.82 -47.51 -23.28
CA GLN A 326 3.45 -48.44 -24.35
C GLN A 326 2.97 -49.77 -23.79
N ASN A 327 2.13 -50.48 -24.52
CA ASN A 327 1.82 -51.88 -24.26
C ASN A 327 2.84 -52.83 -24.93
N GLU A 328 2.64 -54.14 -24.77
CA GLU A 328 3.48 -55.20 -25.32
C GLU A 328 3.57 -55.15 -26.86
N ASP A 329 2.51 -54.66 -27.52
CA ASP A 329 2.44 -54.44 -28.98
C ASP A 329 3.09 -53.12 -29.45
N LYS A 330 3.81 -52.40 -28.56
CA LYS A 330 4.44 -51.10 -28.82
C LYS A 330 3.44 -49.98 -29.19
N VAL A 331 2.17 -50.14 -28.85
CA VAL A 331 1.13 -49.11 -28.98
C VAL A 331 1.21 -48.16 -27.80
N PHE A 332 1.24 -46.86 -28.08
CA PHE A 332 1.27 -45.84 -27.03
C PHE A 332 -0.05 -45.76 -26.28
N LEU A 333 0.03 -45.90 -24.96
CA LEU A 333 -1.11 -45.88 -24.05
C LEU A 333 -1.48 -44.46 -23.63
N SER A 334 -2.76 -44.26 -23.28
CA SER A 334 -3.22 -43.03 -22.63
C SER A 334 -2.82 -43.01 -21.16
N TYR A 335 -2.59 -41.81 -20.64
CA TYR A 335 -2.45 -41.53 -19.22
C TYR A 335 -2.92 -40.10 -18.95
N THR A 336 -3.29 -39.85 -17.71
CA THR A 336 -3.73 -38.53 -17.23
C THR A 336 -2.81 -38.08 -16.12
N VAL A 337 -2.47 -36.80 -16.10
CA VAL A 337 -1.75 -36.17 -14.99
C VAL A 337 -2.57 -35.00 -14.49
N THR A 338 -2.84 -34.94 -13.19
CA THR A 338 -3.55 -33.82 -12.56
C THR A 338 -2.68 -33.18 -11.50
N TRP A 339 -2.25 -31.94 -11.72
CA TRP A 339 -1.57 -31.12 -10.73
C TRP A 339 -2.57 -30.26 -9.95
N ARG A 340 -2.42 -30.23 -8.63
CA ARG A 340 -3.23 -29.43 -7.71
C ARG A 340 -2.33 -28.73 -6.70
N GLY A 341 -2.75 -27.54 -6.30
CA GLY A 341 -2.03 -26.76 -5.30
C GLY A 341 -2.32 -25.27 -5.44
N PHE A 342 -1.32 -24.45 -5.15
CA PHE A 342 -1.43 -23.00 -5.17
C PHE A 342 -0.27 -22.37 -5.94
N ILE A 343 -0.55 -21.22 -6.54
CA ILE A 343 0.45 -20.31 -7.11
C ILE A 343 0.54 -19.04 -6.27
N GLN A 344 1.74 -18.45 -6.21
CA GLN A 344 2.00 -17.19 -5.54
C GLN A 344 2.56 -16.14 -6.52
N PRO A 345 1.78 -15.16 -6.99
CA PRO A 345 2.25 -14.13 -7.92
C PRO A 345 3.24 -13.18 -7.26
N ARG A 346 4.20 -12.67 -8.05
CA ARG A 346 5.20 -11.71 -7.56
C ARG A 346 4.68 -10.28 -7.47
N TYR A 347 3.72 -9.92 -8.33
CA TYR A 347 3.22 -8.56 -8.47
C TYR A 347 1.69 -8.54 -8.40
N SER A 348 1.13 -7.41 -8.00
CA SER A 348 -0.33 -7.19 -7.97
C SER A 348 -0.81 -6.72 -9.33
N GLU A 349 -1.05 -7.65 -10.25
CA GLU A 349 -1.26 -7.36 -11.68
C GLU A 349 -2.23 -8.34 -12.34
N TYR A 350 -2.61 -8.03 -13.58
CA TYR A 350 -3.29 -9.00 -14.44
C TYR A 350 -2.29 -9.98 -15.02
N TYR A 351 -2.42 -11.24 -14.61
CA TYR A 351 -1.63 -12.37 -15.10
C TYR A 351 -2.34 -13.09 -16.24
N ARG A 352 -1.54 -13.63 -17.15
CA ARG A 352 -1.97 -14.54 -18.20
C ARG A 352 -1.16 -15.82 -18.10
N PHE A 353 -1.84 -16.94 -18.28
CA PHE A 353 -1.28 -18.28 -18.21
C PHE A 353 -1.33 -18.90 -19.59
N GLY A 354 -0.25 -19.55 -19.97
CA GLY A 354 -0.17 -20.23 -21.26
C GLY A 354 0.75 -21.42 -21.16
N GLY A 355 0.84 -22.17 -22.25
CA GLY A 355 1.60 -23.39 -22.24
C GLY A 355 1.75 -24.00 -23.62
N TYR A 356 2.72 -24.90 -23.71
CA TYR A 356 2.85 -25.81 -24.84
C TYR A 356 2.28 -27.16 -24.47
N VAL A 357 1.54 -27.79 -25.39
CA VAL A 357 1.03 -29.15 -25.22
C VAL A 357 1.17 -29.91 -26.54
N SER A 358 1.77 -31.10 -26.46
CA SER A 358 1.86 -32.05 -27.57
C SER A 358 1.40 -33.44 -27.13
N GLY A 359 0.99 -34.26 -28.08
CA GLY A 359 0.60 -35.66 -27.83
C GLY A 359 -0.67 -35.86 -27.00
N GLY A 360 -1.44 -34.80 -26.74
CA GLY A 360 -2.62 -34.83 -25.87
C GLY A 360 -3.36 -33.49 -25.83
N SER A 361 -4.15 -33.30 -24.77
CA SER A 361 -4.82 -32.05 -24.43
C SER A 361 -4.54 -31.69 -22.97
N ALA A 362 -4.55 -30.40 -22.63
CA ALA A 362 -4.54 -30.00 -21.23
C ALA A 362 -5.50 -28.85 -20.91
N GLY A 363 -5.97 -28.87 -19.66
CA GLY A 363 -6.84 -27.86 -19.05
C GLY A 363 -6.14 -27.20 -17.87
N VAL A 364 -6.02 -25.88 -17.84
CA VAL A 364 -5.51 -25.13 -16.66
C VAL A 364 -6.65 -24.30 -16.08
N LYS A 365 -6.86 -24.40 -14.76
CA LYS A 365 -7.82 -23.58 -14.02
C LYS A 365 -7.15 -22.87 -12.86
N VAL A 366 -7.19 -21.54 -12.87
CA VAL A 366 -6.78 -20.68 -11.75
C VAL A 366 -8.01 -19.95 -11.24
N LYS A 367 -8.19 -19.85 -9.93
CA LYS A 367 -9.33 -19.13 -9.33
C LYS A 367 -8.89 -17.96 -8.47
N ASN A 368 -9.63 -16.85 -8.56
CA ASN A 368 -9.61 -15.74 -7.61
C ASN A 368 -11.08 -15.42 -7.22
N GLY A 369 -11.53 -15.87 -6.05
CA GLY A 369 -12.94 -15.72 -5.64
C GLY A 369 -13.90 -16.43 -6.61
N THR A 370 -14.83 -15.67 -7.21
CA THR A 370 -15.77 -16.15 -8.24
C THR A 370 -15.16 -16.22 -9.63
N ASP A 371 -14.06 -15.50 -9.87
CA ASP A 371 -13.39 -15.49 -11.16
C ASP A 371 -12.58 -16.77 -11.33
N SER A 372 -12.72 -17.41 -12.49
CA SER A 372 -11.86 -18.52 -12.86
C SER A 372 -11.53 -18.47 -14.34
N ILE A 373 -10.25 -18.65 -14.66
CA ILE A 373 -9.82 -18.83 -16.03
C ILE A 373 -9.76 -20.33 -16.35
N LEU A 374 -10.13 -20.70 -17.58
CA LEU A 374 -9.91 -22.04 -18.12
C LEU A 374 -9.05 -21.90 -19.37
N VAL A 375 -7.90 -22.56 -19.40
CA VAL A 375 -7.03 -22.64 -20.58
C VAL A 375 -7.19 -24.03 -21.19
N ILE A 376 -7.63 -24.12 -22.45
CA ILE A 376 -7.57 -25.36 -23.24
C ILE A 376 -6.33 -25.25 -24.11
N THR A 377 -5.33 -26.08 -23.84
CA THR A 377 -4.06 -26.08 -24.58
C THR A 377 -4.08 -27.18 -25.64
N GLY A 378 -4.06 -26.73 -26.90
CA GLY A 378 -3.93 -27.53 -28.11
C GLY A 378 -3.22 -26.69 -29.17
N GLY A 379 -1.94 -26.37 -28.92
CA GLY A 379 -1.12 -25.46 -29.73
C GLY A 379 -1.13 -24.00 -29.23
N GLY A 380 -0.24 -23.67 -28.29
CA GLY A 380 0.25 -22.31 -28.03
C GLY A 380 -0.77 -21.21 -27.65
N TYR A 381 -1.85 -21.54 -26.94
CA TYR A 381 -2.86 -20.55 -26.54
C TYR A 381 -2.59 -19.97 -25.15
N GLU A 382 -2.97 -18.70 -25.00
CA GLU A 382 -2.84 -17.88 -23.79
C GLU A 382 -4.22 -17.61 -23.16
N SER A 383 -4.28 -17.53 -21.83
CA SER A 383 -5.52 -17.29 -21.09
C SER A 383 -6.03 -15.86 -21.24
N ASN A 384 -7.32 -15.68 -20.94
CA ASN A 384 -7.83 -14.36 -20.53
C ASN A 384 -7.09 -13.88 -19.27
N PRO A 385 -6.91 -12.57 -19.09
CA PRO A 385 -6.20 -12.03 -17.95
C PRO A 385 -7.00 -12.24 -16.66
N ILE A 386 -6.30 -12.55 -15.56
CA ILE A 386 -6.86 -12.64 -14.20
C ILE A 386 -6.05 -11.75 -13.27
N TYR A 387 -6.72 -10.91 -12.48
CA TYR A 387 -6.05 -10.07 -11.49
C TYR A 387 -5.63 -10.92 -10.30
N LEU A 388 -4.35 -10.87 -9.93
CA LEU A 388 -3.78 -11.54 -8.77
C LEU A 388 -2.99 -10.54 -7.94
N GLU A 389 -3.06 -10.65 -6.61
CA GLU A 389 -2.35 -9.78 -5.67
C GLU A 389 -1.01 -10.41 -5.27
N ALA A 390 0.06 -9.63 -5.25
CA ALA A 390 1.41 -10.08 -4.89
C ALA A 390 1.41 -10.84 -3.55
N GLY A 391 2.07 -12.00 -3.52
CA GLY A 391 2.28 -12.79 -2.30
C GLY A 391 1.09 -13.64 -1.85
N LYS A 392 -0.11 -13.45 -2.42
CA LYS A 392 -1.32 -14.21 -2.06
C LYS A 392 -1.36 -15.56 -2.77
N LEU A 393 -1.80 -16.61 -2.08
CA LEU A 393 -1.91 -17.95 -2.65
C LEU A 393 -3.24 -18.13 -3.40
N TYR A 394 -3.16 -18.54 -4.66
CA TYR A 394 -4.32 -18.80 -5.51
C TYR A 394 -4.37 -20.26 -5.94
N PRO A 395 -5.51 -20.95 -5.80
CA PRO A 395 -5.61 -22.35 -6.17
C PRO A 395 -5.47 -22.52 -7.68
N ILE A 396 -4.66 -23.50 -8.08
CA ILE A 396 -4.45 -23.92 -9.46
C ILE A 396 -4.74 -25.41 -9.62
N VAL A 397 -5.40 -25.75 -10.72
CA VAL A 397 -5.58 -27.14 -11.16
C VAL A 397 -5.15 -27.24 -12.62
N VAL A 398 -4.21 -28.12 -12.91
CA VAL A 398 -3.77 -28.43 -14.28
C VAL A 398 -4.06 -29.89 -14.54
N ARG A 399 -4.74 -30.20 -15.64
CA ARG A 399 -5.00 -31.58 -16.05
C ARG A 399 -4.50 -31.80 -17.46
N PHE A 400 -3.57 -32.73 -17.63
CA PHE A 400 -3.08 -33.20 -18.92
C PHE A 400 -3.62 -34.60 -19.21
N GLU A 401 -4.04 -34.83 -20.45
CA GLU A 401 -4.48 -36.14 -20.94
C GLU A 401 -3.76 -36.48 -22.23
N ARG A 402 -2.98 -37.57 -22.21
CA ARG A 402 -2.35 -38.11 -23.42
C ARG A 402 -3.36 -38.92 -24.22
N ALA A 403 -3.44 -38.66 -25.52
CA ALA A 403 -4.26 -39.46 -26.43
C ALA A 403 -3.55 -40.76 -26.86
N VAL A 404 -4.33 -41.84 -26.99
CA VAL A 404 -3.84 -43.16 -27.43
C VAL A 404 -3.16 -43.05 -28.80
N GLY A 405 -2.03 -43.73 -28.96
CA GLY A 405 -1.27 -43.78 -30.22
C GLY A 405 -0.45 -42.52 -30.55
N LYS A 406 -0.57 -41.43 -29.78
CA LYS A 406 0.22 -40.21 -30.01
C LYS A 406 1.65 -40.34 -29.48
N ARG A 407 2.61 -39.83 -30.25
CA ARG A 407 4.05 -39.77 -29.92
C ARG A 407 4.42 -38.43 -29.29
N ASN A 408 5.55 -38.41 -28.58
CA ASN A 408 6.17 -37.21 -28.01
C ASN A 408 5.20 -36.31 -27.20
N PRO A 409 4.45 -36.83 -26.20
CA PRO A 409 3.75 -35.99 -25.25
C PRO A 409 4.69 -35.02 -24.53
N ALA A 410 4.24 -33.78 -24.41
CA ALA A 410 4.88 -32.74 -23.63
C ALA A 410 3.83 -31.77 -23.08
N ILE A 411 4.13 -31.16 -21.95
CA ILE A 411 3.35 -30.07 -21.35
C ILE A 411 4.27 -29.07 -20.67
N GLU A 412 4.01 -27.80 -20.91
CA GLU A 412 4.67 -26.67 -20.25
C GLU A 412 3.62 -25.71 -19.71
N LEU A 413 3.87 -25.14 -18.54
CA LEU A 413 3.06 -24.06 -17.98
C LEU A 413 3.94 -22.85 -17.69
N TRP A 414 3.63 -21.75 -18.36
CA TRP A 414 4.23 -20.45 -18.12
C TRP A 414 3.19 -19.42 -17.74
N TRP A 415 3.66 -18.34 -17.15
CA TRP A 415 2.86 -17.15 -16.86
C TRP A 415 3.56 -15.88 -17.35
N LYS A 416 2.82 -14.80 -17.48
CA LYS A 416 3.35 -13.44 -17.61
C LYS A 416 2.34 -12.44 -17.06
N SER A 417 2.79 -11.23 -16.77
CA SER A 417 1.90 -10.11 -16.45
C SER A 417 2.06 -8.99 -17.48
N ASN A 418 1.19 -7.99 -17.40
CA ASN A 418 1.18 -6.90 -18.37
C ASN A 418 2.34 -5.90 -18.18
N ILE A 419 2.96 -5.85 -16.99
CA ILE A 419 3.94 -4.81 -16.65
C ILE A 419 5.29 -5.43 -16.26
N ASN A 420 5.36 -6.14 -15.13
CA ASN A 420 6.64 -6.49 -14.52
C ASN A 420 7.07 -7.97 -14.66
N GLN A 421 6.13 -8.91 -14.83
CA GLN A 421 6.44 -10.33 -14.95
C GLN A 421 6.66 -10.70 -16.42
N GLN A 422 7.93 -10.88 -16.81
CA GLN A 422 8.29 -11.49 -18.09
C GLN A 422 7.78 -12.93 -18.18
N GLN A 423 7.59 -13.41 -19.41
CA GLN A 423 7.17 -14.78 -19.66
C GLN A 423 8.23 -15.77 -19.20
N GLU A 424 7.85 -16.69 -18.32
CA GLU A 424 8.71 -17.77 -17.84
C GLU A 424 7.87 -18.96 -17.39
N ILE A 425 8.47 -20.15 -17.37
CA ILE A 425 7.92 -21.31 -16.66
C ILE A 425 7.71 -20.91 -15.19
N ILE A 426 6.55 -21.23 -14.64
CA ILE A 426 6.25 -20.86 -13.26
C ILE A 426 7.27 -21.55 -12.33
N PRO A 427 8.12 -20.79 -11.62
CA PRO A 427 9.24 -21.37 -10.91
C PRO A 427 8.77 -22.09 -9.64
N GLN A 428 9.50 -23.14 -9.27
CA GLN A 428 9.18 -24.01 -8.13
C GLN A 428 8.85 -23.25 -6.85
N GLN A 429 9.64 -22.23 -6.51
CA GLN A 429 9.47 -21.43 -5.30
C GLN A 429 8.10 -20.72 -5.20
N LEU A 430 7.36 -20.59 -6.31
CA LEU A 430 6.04 -19.96 -6.36
C LEU A 430 4.90 -20.97 -6.53
N LEU A 431 5.20 -22.26 -6.45
CA LEU A 431 4.25 -23.37 -6.56
C LEU A 431 4.19 -24.14 -5.24
N TYR A 432 2.98 -24.31 -4.71
CA TYR A 432 2.75 -24.93 -3.41
C TYR A 432 1.83 -26.16 -3.54
N PRO A 433 2.16 -27.30 -2.91
CA PRO A 433 1.34 -28.50 -2.99
C PRO A 433 0.00 -28.33 -2.25
N GLU A 434 -0.99 -29.17 -2.56
CA GLU A 434 -2.34 -29.12 -1.96
C GLU A 434 -2.32 -29.43 -0.45
N THR A 435 -1.34 -30.21 0.00
CA THR A 435 -1.10 -30.51 1.42
C THR A 435 0.07 -29.68 1.94
N MET A 436 -0.19 -28.42 2.30
CA MET A 436 0.70 -27.70 3.20
C MET A 436 0.40 -28.18 4.62
N THR A 437 1.18 -29.15 5.13
CA THR A 437 1.27 -29.30 6.59
C THR A 437 1.92 -28.02 7.11
N THR A 438 1.06 -27.17 7.67
CA THR A 438 1.40 -25.91 8.36
C THR A 438 2.46 -26.11 9.42
#